data_AF-A0A7S8EHX9-F1
#
_entry.id   AF-A0A7S8EHX9-F1
#
_cell.length_a   1.000
_cell.length_b   1.000
_cell.length_c   1.000
_cell.angle_alpha   90.00
_cell.angle_beta   90.00
_cell.angle_gamma   90.00
#
_symmetry.space_group_name_H-M   'P 1'
#
loop_
_entity.id
_entity.type
_entity.pdbx_description
1 polymer ?
#
loop_
_entity_poly.entity_id
_entity_poly.type
_entity_poly.pdbx_seq_one_letter_code
_entity_poly.pdbx_strand_id
1 'polypeptide(L)'
;MRLTTDFWVSALIRRVFGDGGFAAIVKRGATEAGAVFIIARDRMGTVRLFGPAAQTEYGIDIIDERRFSELLSTIDDTEAEARLDKEKRFDSDIWVVEIEAGRTAVEELFPLVSG
;
A
#
# COMPACT_ATOMS: atom_id res chain seq x y z
N MET A 1 -18.75 -8.30 -3.64
CA MET A 1 -18.67 -7.90 -2.22
C MET A 1 -17.20 -7.73 -1.90
N ARG A 2 -16.73 -6.48 -1.77
CA ARG A 2 -15.34 -6.14 -1.48
C ARG A 2 -14.96 -6.53 -0.05
N LEU A 3 -13.74 -7.02 0.16
CA LEU A 3 -13.18 -7.23 1.50
C LEU A 3 -13.05 -5.90 2.25
N THR A 4 -13.39 -5.89 3.54
CA THR A 4 -13.16 -4.75 4.44
C THR A 4 -11.67 -4.37 4.45
N THR A 5 -11.35 -3.09 4.59
CA THR A 5 -9.95 -2.63 4.65
C THR A 5 -9.15 -3.33 5.76
N ASP A 6 -9.71 -3.47 6.96
CA ASP A 6 -9.02 -4.10 8.09
C ASP A 6 -8.64 -5.56 7.81
N PHE A 7 -9.57 -6.34 7.25
CA PHE A 7 -9.30 -7.72 6.86
C PHE A 7 -8.22 -7.80 5.77
N TRP A 8 -8.30 -6.95 4.76
CA TRP A 8 -7.34 -6.92 3.66
C TRP A 8 -5.93 -6.57 4.14
N VAL A 9 -5.79 -5.53 4.98
CA VAL A 9 -4.51 -5.13 5.60
C VAL A 9 -3.95 -6.25 6.47
N SER A 10 -4.82 -6.90 7.26
CA SER A 10 -4.42 -8.03 8.09
C SER A 10 -3.93 -9.24 7.28
N ALA A 11 -4.49 -9.47 6.09
CA ALA A 11 -4.03 -10.52 5.18
C ALA A 11 -2.67 -10.17 4.57
N LEU A 12 -2.48 -8.92 4.14
CA LEU A 12 -1.20 -8.42 3.62
C LEU A 12 -0.07 -8.57 4.65
N ILE A 13 -0.31 -8.13 5.90
CA ILE A 13 0.67 -8.25 6.99
C ILE A 13 1.05 -9.71 7.23
N ARG A 14 0.07 -10.62 7.28
CA ARG A 14 0.33 -12.06 7.44
C ARG A 14 1.16 -12.63 6.30
N ARG A 15 0.88 -12.21 5.06
CA ARG A 15 1.66 -12.63 3.88
C ARG A 15 3.12 -12.18 3.99
N VAL A 16 3.36 -10.90 4.30
CA VAL A 16 4.71 -10.34 4.48
C VAL A 16 5.50 -11.13 5.53
N PHE A 17 4.90 -11.36 6.71
CA PHE A 17 5.56 -12.11 7.77
C PHE A 17 5.81 -13.58 7.40
N GLY A 18 4.88 -14.23 6.70
CA GLY A 18 5.07 -15.60 6.19
C GLY A 18 6.28 -15.72 5.25
N ASP A 19 6.54 -14.66 4.49
CA ASP A 19 7.67 -14.56 3.57
C ASP A 19 8.98 -14.12 4.25
N GLY A 20 8.97 -13.95 5.58
CA GLY A 20 10.12 -13.52 6.38
C GLY A 20 10.42 -12.03 6.29
N GLY A 21 9.49 -11.23 5.77
CA GLY A 21 9.56 -9.77 5.79
C GLY A 21 9.02 -9.20 7.09
N PHE A 22 8.93 -7.87 7.14
CA PHE A 22 8.35 -7.12 8.26
C PHE A 22 7.22 -6.23 7.77
N ALA A 23 6.13 -6.14 8.54
CA ALA A 23 5.06 -5.20 8.26
C ALA A 23 4.49 -4.57 9.53
N ALA A 24 4.11 -3.29 9.45
CA ALA A 24 3.52 -2.55 10.54
C ALA A 24 2.39 -1.63 10.05
N ILE A 25 1.35 -1.46 10.87
CA ILE A 25 0.33 -0.43 10.63
C ILE A 25 0.85 0.87 11.25
N VAL A 26 1.25 1.82 10.40
CA VAL A 26 1.69 3.16 10.82
C VAL A 26 0.47 4.01 11.18
N LYS A 27 -0.61 3.89 10.41
CA LYS A 27 -1.88 4.56 10.66
C LYS A 27 -3.03 3.65 10.33
N ARG A 28 -3.96 3.54 11.26
CA ARG A 28 -5.26 2.89 11.07
C ARG A 28 -6.28 3.93 10.57
N GLY A 29 -7.02 3.55 9.54
CA GLY A 29 -8.10 4.35 8.95
C GLY A 29 -9.47 3.69 9.13
N ALA A 30 -10.42 4.03 8.27
CA ALA A 30 -11.76 3.42 8.31
C ALA A 30 -11.72 1.91 8.02
N THR A 31 -12.33 1.11 8.90
CA THR A 31 -12.31 -0.36 8.89
C THR A 31 -12.90 -0.96 7.62
N GLU A 32 -14.03 -0.42 7.15
CA GLU A 32 -14.80 -0.98 6.04
C GLU A 32 -14.19 -0.63 4.67
N ALA A 33 -13.93 0.66 4.43
CA ALA A 33 -13.64 1.16 3.08
C ALA A 33 -12.48 2.17 2.98
N GLY A 34 -11.68 2.36 4.04
CA GLY A 34 -10.55 3.31 4.01
C GLY A 34 -9.58 3.02 2.86
N ALA A 35 -9.05 4.07 2.24
CA ALA A 35 -7.99 3.96 1.23
C ALA A 35 -6.69 3.47 1.89
N VAL A 36 -5.93 2.62 1.19
CA VAL A 36 -4.70 2.04 1.73
C VAL A 36 -3.52 2.64 0.99
N PHE A 37 -2.54 3.11 1.74
CA PHE A 37 -1.22 3.46 1.25
C PHE A 37 -0.19 2.52 1.85
N ILE A 38 0.78 2.13 1.05
CA ILE A 38 1.82 1.18 1.43
C ILE A 38 3.17 1.86 1.23
N ILE A 39 3.96 1.95 2.30
CA ILE A 39 5.36 2.37 2.26
C ILE A 39 6.19 1.09 2.22
N ALA A 40 6.97 0.91 1.17
CA ALA A 40 7.92 -0.19 1.07
C ALA A 40 9.34 0.36 1.22
N ARG A 41 10.10 -0.19 2.17
CA ARG A 41 11.50 0.14 2.37
C ARG A 41 12.36 -1.05 2.00
N ASP A 42 13.41 -0.80 1.22
CA ASP A 42 14.43 -1.81 0.97
C ASP A 42 15.67 -1.59 1.85
N ARG A 43 16.57 -2.58 1.83
CA ARG A 43 17.81 -2.54 2.62
C ARG A 43 18.85 -1.55 2.09
N MET A 44 18.64 -1.00 0.90
CA MET A 44 19.51 -0.01 0.28
C MET A 44 19.05 1.43 0.61
N GLY A 45 17.95 1.58 1.36
CA GLY A 45 17.41 2.87 1.77
C GLY A 45 16.44 3.47 0.75
N THR A 46 16.05 2.74 -0.29
CA THR A 46 15.00 3.20 -1.21
C THR A 46 13.64 3.04 -0.55
N VAL A 47 12.84 4.10 -0.64
CA VAL A 47 11.46 4.15 -0.20
C VAL A 47 10.55 4.22 -1.41
N ARG A 48 9.59 3.32 -1.47
CA ARG A 48 8.53 3.33 -2.47
C ARG A 48 7.18 3.52 -1.82
N LEU A 49 6.39 4.43 -2.36
CA LEU A 49 5.03 4.69 -1.91
C LEU A 49 4.05 4.17 -2.95
N PHE A 50 3.16 3.29 -2.51
CA PHE A 50 2.04 2.81 -3.31
C PHE A 50 0.74 3.35 -2.75
N GLY A 51 -0.20 3.68 -3.63
CA GLY A 51 -1.54 4.11 -3.25
C GLY A 51 -2.60 3.53 -4.18
N PRO A 52 -3.89 3.83 -3.93
CA PRO A 52 -4.97 3.32 -4.75
C PRO A 52 -4.78 3.71 -6.22
N ALA A 53 -4.83 2.72 -7.11
CA ALA A 53 -4.79 2.95 -8.54
C ALA A 53 -6.01 3.77 -8.99
N ALA A 54 -5.84 4.61 -10.02
CA ALA A 54 -6.94 5.39 -10.57
C ALA A 54 -7.97 4.46 -11.22
N GLN A 55 -9.26 4.78 -11.14
CA GLN A 55 -10.30 3.94 -11.77
C GLN A 55 -10.10 3.75 -13.29
N THR A 56 -9.46 4.72 -13.96
CA THR A 56 -9.10 4.65 -15.38
C THR A 56 -8.03 3.60 -15.70
N GLU A 57 -7.30 3.11 -14.70
CA GLU A 57 -6.26 2.07 -14.81
C GLU A 57 -6.83 0.66 -14.60
N TYR A 58 -8.13 0.54 -14.34
CA TYR A 58 -8.81 -0.75 -14.23
C TYR A 58 -9.14 -1.25 -15.63
N GLY A 59 -8.67 -2.47 -15.95
CA GLY A 59 -9.16 -3.20 -17.12
C GLY A 59 -10.65 -3.46 -17.00
N ILE A 60 -11.32 -3.60 -18.15
CA ILE A 60 -12.79 -3.57 -18.31
C ILE A 60 -13.52 -4.65 -17.46
N ASP A 61 -12.80 -5.68 -16.97
CA ASP A 61 -13.39 -6.88 -16.37
C ASP A 61 -13.19 -7.06 -14.85
N ILE A 62 -12.58 -6.11 -14.11
CA ILE A 62 -12.28 -6.33 -12.68
C ILE A 62 -12.87 -5.19 -11.82
N ILE A 63 -14.08 -5.43 -11.34
CA ILE A 63 -14.92 -4.40 -10.71
C ILE A 63 -14.72 -4.30 -9.18
N ASP A 64 -14.02 -5.24 -8.52
CA ASP A 64 -14.14 -5.37 -7.04
C ASP A 64 -12.83 -5.66 -6.28
N GLU A 65 -11.65 -5.50 -6.90
CA GLU A 65 -10.36 -5.73 -6.24
C GLU A 65 -9.55 -4.44 -6.02
N ARG A 66 -8.92 -4.33 -4.84
CA ARG A 66 -7.99 -3.22 -4.54
C ARG A 66 -6.76 -3.35 -5.42
N ARG A 67 -6.53 -2.38 -6.29
CA ARG A 67 -5.29 -2.24 -7.07
C ARG A 67 -4.52 -1.01 -6.64
N PHE A 68 -3.20 -1.10 -6.82
CA PHE A 68 -2.26 -0.08 -6.40
C PHE A 68 -1.39 0.36 -7.57
N SER A 69 -1.01 1.63 -7.57
CA SER A 69 0.04 2.18 -8.45
C SER A 69 1.20 2.68 -7.60
N GLU A 70 2.40 2.65 -8.16
CA GLU A 70 3.56 3.29 -7.54
C GLU A 70 3.42 4.81 -7.72
N LEU A 71 3.32 5.53 -6.61
CA LEU A 71 3.15 6.98 -6.59
C LEU A 71 4.48 7.73 -6.50
N LEU A 72 5.49 7.08 -5.92
CA LEU A 72 6.81 7.65 -5.68
C LEU A 72 7.82 6.52 -5.44
N SER A 73 9.04 6.71 -5.95
CA SER A 73 10.23 5.95 -5.58
C SER A 73 11.36 6.94 -5.36
N THR A 74 11.95 6.93 -4.16
CA THR A 74 12.93 7.94 -3.72
C THR A 74 13.90 7.33 -2.72
N ILE A 75 15.02 8.02 -2.48
CA ILE A 75 15.95 7.73 -1.37
C ILE A 75 15.80 8.76 -0.23
N ASP A 76 14.90 9.73 -0.40
CA ASP A 76 14.61 10.76 0.59
C ASP A 76 13.26 10.47 1.26
N ASP A 77 13.32 9.96 2.49
CA ASP A 77 12.16 9.69 3.34
C ASP A 77 11.18 10.86 3.44
N THR A 78 11.70 12.09 3.44
CA THR A 78 10.88 13.29 3.63
C THR A 78 9.92 13.53 2.46
N GLU A 79 10.28 13.06 1.27
CA GLU A 79 9.43 13.18 0.07
C GLU A 79 8.22 12.23 0.17
N ALA A 80 8.42 11.01 0.64
CA ALA A 80 7.35 10.03 0.86
C ALA A 80 6.40 10.51 1.97
N GLU A 81 6.95 11.03 3.08
CA GLU A 81 6.15 11.62 4.16
C GLU A 81 5.33 12.82 3.67
N ALA A 82 5.94 13.74 2.93
CA ALA A 82 5.25 14.90 2.39
C ALA A 82 4.12 14.51 1.42
N ARG A 83 4.33 13.46 0.61
CA ARG A 83 3.31 12.91 -0.30
C ARG A 83 2.15 12.28 0.48
N LEU A 84 2.43 11.54 1.55
CA LEU A 84 1.40 10.97 2.44
C LEU A 84 0.64 12.04 3.21
N ASP A 85 1.30 13.09 3.67
CA ASP A 85 0.65 14.17 4.41
C ASP A 85 -0.33 14.97 3.53
N LYS A 86 -0.08 15.06 2.21
CA LYS A 86 -1.06 15.58 1.26
C LYS A 86 -2.33 14.71 1.24
N GLU A 87 -2.18 13.39 1.24
CA GLU A 87 -3.32 12.45 1.25
C GLU A 87 -4.07 12.50 2.58
N LYS A 88 -3.37 12.52 3.72
CA LYS A 88 -3.99 12.64 5.05
C LYS A 88 -4.83 13.91 5.21
N ARG A 89 -4.42 15.02 4.56
CA ARG A 89 -5.19 16.28 4.55
C ARG A 89 -6.45 16.19 3.70
N PHE A 90 -6.44 15.36 2.66
CA PHE A 90 -7.59 15.14 1.80
C PHE A 90 -8.58 14.15 2.43
N ASP A 91 -8.07 13.06 3.00
CA ASP A 91 -8.83 12.03 3.70
C ASP A 91 -8.07 11.58 4.96
N SER A 92 -8.64 11.84 6.14
CA SER A 92 -8.04 11.43 7.42
C SER A 92 -8.21 9.94 7.73
N ASP A 93 -9.09 9.25 7.00
CA ASP A 93 -9.48 7.86 7.26
C ASP A 93 -8.70 6.86 6.40
N ILE A 94 -7.56 7.30 5.86
CA ILE A 94 -6.61 6.44 5.17
C ILE A 94 -5.89 5.50 6.12
N TRP A 95 -5.51 4.35 5.59
CA TRP A 95 -4.57 3.40 6.17
C TRP A 95 -3.17 3.65 5.62
N VAL A 96 -2.18 3.55 6.50
CA VAL A 96 -0.76 3.54 6.12
C VAL A 96 -0.14 2.28 6.69
N VAL A 97 0.39 1.44 5.81
CA VAL A 97 1.08 0.20 6.14
C VAL A 97 2.52 0.32 5.67
N GLU A 98 3.46 0.04 6.56
CA GLU A 98 4.88 -0.02 6.22
C GLU A 98 5.30 -1.48 6.05
N ILE A 99 6.13 -1.75 5.04
CA ILE A 99 6.59 -3.08 4.66
C ILE A 99 8.09 -3.05 4.36
N GLU A 100 8.83 -3.98 4.95
CA GLU A 100 10.11 -4.45 4.42
C GLU A 100 9.88 -5.84 3.81
N ALA A 101 10.19 -5.98 2.52
CA ALA A 101 9.98 -7.23 1.79
C ALA A 101 10.93 -8.34 2.29
N GLY A 102 10.38 -9.56 2.37
CA GLY A 102 11.12 -10.76 2.73
C GLY A 102 11.70 -11.45 1.49
N ARG A 103 11.36 -12.73 1.30
CA ARG A 103 11.73 -13.50 0.11
C ARG A 103 10.97 -13.07 -1.15
N THR A 104 9.71 -12.68 -0.99
CA THR A 104 8.83 -12.25 -2.08
C THR A 104 9.08 -10.78 -2.38
N ALA A 105 9.22 -10.42 -3.66
CA ALA A 105 9.35 -9.04 -4.10
C ALA A 105 8.08 -8.24 -3.75
N VAL A 106 8.21 -6.95 -3.45
CA VAL A 106 7.06 -6.16 -2.96
C VAL A 106 5.93 -6.08 -3.97
N GLU A 107 6.27 -6.08 -5.26
CA GLU A 107 5.37 -6.03 -6.41
C GLU A 107 4.45 -7.26 -6.49
N GLU A 108 4.85 -8.35 -5.84
CA GLU A 108 4.11 -9.61 -5.81
C GLU A 108 3.25 -9.75 -4.54
N LEU A 109 3.39 -8.86 -3.56
CA LEU A 109 2.68 -8.93 -2.28
C LEU A 109 1.24 -8.40 -2.37
N PHE A 110 0.96 -7.51 -3.32
CA PHE A 110 -0.36 -6.92 -3.53
C PHE A 110 -0.58 -6.59 -5.02
N PRO A 111 -1.84 -6.47 -5.48
CA PRO A 111 -2.12 -6.25 -6.90
C PRO A 111 -1.67 -4.86 -7.37
N LEU A 112 -0.64 -4.81 -8.21
CA LEU A 112 -0.22 -3.60 -8.91
C LEU A 112 -0.96 -3.47 -10.25
N VAL A 113 -1.30 -2.24 -10.64
CA VAL A 113 -1.63 -1.97 -12.05
C VAL A 113 -0.33 -2.11 -12.86
N SER A 114 -0.39 -2.91 -13.93
CA SER A 114 0.66 -2.92 -14.93
C SER A 114 0.58 -1.59 -15.70
N GLY A 115 1.68 -0.84 -15.72
CA GLY A 115 1.85 0.27 -16.66
C GLY A 115 2.01 -0.24 -18.08
#